data_AF-A0A971YBF8-F1
#
_entry.id   AF-A0A971YBF8-F1
#
_cell.length_a   1.000
_cell.length_b   1.000
_cell.length_c   1.000
_cell.angle_alpha   90.00
_cell.angle_beta   90.00
_cell.angle_gamma   90.00
#
_symmetry.space_group_name_H-M   'P 1'
#
loop_
_entity.id
_entity.type
_entity.pdbx_description
1 polymer ?
#
loop_
_entity_poly.entity_id
_entity_poly.type
_entity_poly.pdbx_seq_one_letter_code
_entity_poly.pdbx_strand_id
1 'polypeptide(L)'
;MSMYREFQAKTVDQAIEDACRYFATSRESLEIDILRGGSAGIFGLGAKKALVRVRKRILESSTTPEPEQVPLTRAEPEAKPVPPPAVQPVEIKPAPLPSIEPEALHTSEPDVLDDLDDFDEGEDSPHTIAPMSAEDKASLETAVREVMRNLLQPICPGSILTVHVHTEVIRVHIADDENSGLVIGRDGHTITALQYLANRIIAKTWPRSPRIQLDAGEYRQKQAEQLERIALVLSEKAKKSGKVQSTKPLSSYHRRVVHVALQPDRGVQTRSKGDGPLKRVLIVPVKRHKPGQRATRPQTNSSTSPALQE
;
A
#
# COMPACT_ATOMS: atom_id res chain seq x y z
N MET A 1 -4.20 -26.99 -31.27
CA MET A 1 -5.47 -26.36 -30.85
C MET A 1 -5.89 -26.95 -29.51
N SER A 2 -5.60 -26.28 -28.40
CA SER A 2 -6.05 -26.71 -27.07
C SER A 2 -7.52 -26.35 -26.90
N MET A 3 -8.39 -27.35 -27.02
CA MET A 3 -9.84 -27.19 -26.90
C MET A 3 -10.21 -26.97 -25.42
N TYR A 4 -10.71 -25.78 -25.10
CA TYR A 4 -11.28 -25.51 -23.79
C TYR A 4 -12.68 -26.11 -23.69
N ARG A 5 -13.06 -26.57 -22.50
CA ARG A 5 -14.41 -27.07 -22.23
C ARG A 5 -14.97 -26.45 -20.96
N GLU A 6 -16.24 -26.08 -21.00
CA GLU A 6 -16.93 -25.42 -19.89
C GLU A 6 -17.76 -26.43 -19.08
N PHE A 7 -17.75 -26.27 -17.76
CA PHE A 7 -18.45 -27.09 -16.78
C PHE A 7 -19.28 -26.19 -15.86
N GLN A 8 -20.51 -26.61 -15.57
CA GLN A 8 -21.45 -25.85 -14.74
C GLN A 8 -21.97 -26.72 -13.59
N ALA A 9 -21.85 -26.24 -12.35
CA ALA A 9 -22.35 -26.93 -11.17
C ALA A 9 -22.89 -25.96 -10.12
N LYS A 10 -23.40 -26.48 -9.00
CA LYS A 10 -23.93 -25.64 -7.91
C LYS A 10 -22.82 -24.88 -7.18
N THR A 11 -21.66 -25.50 -7.02
CA THR A 11 -20.46 -24.91 -6.42
C THR A 11 -19.28 -25.00 -7.39
N VAL A 12 -18.25 -24.17 -7.17
CA VAL A 12 -17.03 -24.20 -7.98
C VAL A 12 -16.31 -25.54 -7.82
N ASP A 13 -16.22 -26.06 -6.60
CA ASP A 13 -15.54 -27.32 -6.32
C ASP A 13 -16.20 -28.50 -7.05
N GLN A 14 -17.54 -28.54 -7.09
CA GLN A 14 -18.27 -29.57 -7.83
C GLN A 14 -18.03 -29.46 -9.34
N ALA A 15 -17.93 -28.24 -9.89
CA ALA A 15 -17.62 -28.04 -11.31
C ALA A 15 -16.18 -28.47 -11.65
N ILE A 16 -15.23 -28.27 -10.73
CA ILE A 16 -13.84 -28.72 -10.88
C ILE A 16 -13.76 -30.24 -10.80
N GLU A 17 -14.49 -30.88 -9.89
CA GLU A 17 -14.53 -32.33 -9.75
C GLU A 17 -15.11 -33.00 -11.01
N ASP A 18 -16.20 -32.45 -11.56
CA ASP A 18 -16.79 -32.91 -12.82
C ASP A 18 -15.81 -32.77 -13.99
N ALA A 19 -15.02 -31.70 -14.01
CA ALA A 19 -13.96 -31.52 -15.00
C ALA A 19 -12.82 -32.54 -14.83
N CYS A 20 -12.38 -32.82 -13.60
CA CYS A 20 -11.36 -33.84 -13.30
C CYS A 20 -11.83 -35.24 -13.75
N ARG A 21 -13.10 -35.56 -13.49
CA ARG A 21 -13.72 -36.82 -13.94
C ARG A 21 -13.79 -36.91 -15.45
N TYR A 22 -14.14 -35.81 -16.13
CA TYR A 22 -14.23 -35.77 -17.59
C TYR A 22 -12.87 -35.95 -18.28
N PHE A 23 -11.83 -35.28 -17.79
CA PHE A 23 -10.49 -35.37 -18.36
C PHE A 23 -9.66 -36.57 -17.86
N ALA A 24 -10.19 -37.33 -16.89
CA ALA A 24 -9.55 -38.46 -16.20
C ALA A 24 -8.16 -38.08 -15.68
N THR A 25 -8.07 -36.95 -15.00
CA THR A 25 -6.81 -36.29 -14.67
C THR A 25 -6.98 -35.50 -13.38
N SER A 26 -5.90 -35.34 -12.60
CA SER A 26 -5.95 -34.61 -11.33
C SER A 26 -6.08 -33.10 -11.56
N ARG A 27 -6.57 -32.37 -10.54
CA ARG A 27 -6.72 -30.91 -10.57
C ARG A 27 -5.42 -30.18 -10.98
N GLU A 28 -4.26 -30.75 -10.67
CA GLU A 28 -2.94 -30.15 -10.88
C GLU A 28 -2.50 -30.13 -12.35
N SER A 29 -3.01 -31.06 -13.14
CA SER A 29 -2.72 -31.21 -14.57
C SER A 29 -3.81 -30.60 -15.46
N LEU A 30 -4.72 -29.85 -14.84
CA LEU A 30 -5.74 -29.06 -15.51
C LEU A 30 -5.48 -27.58 -15.29
N GLU A 31 -5.68 -26.80 -16.33
CA GLU A 31 -5.74 -25.34 -16.23
C GLU A 31 -7.20 -24.93 -16.18
N ILE A 32 -7.55 -24.20 -15.13
CA ILE A 32 -8.92 -23.98 -14.68
C ILE A 32 -9.16 -22.47 -14.52
N ASP A 33 -10.03 -21.92 -15.36
CA ASP A 33 -10.51 -20.55 -15.29
C ASP A 33 -11.90 -20.51 -14.66
N ILE A 34 -12.04 -19.85 -13.51
CA ILE A 34 -13.35 -19.64 -12.88
C ILE A 34 -14.00 -18.41 -13.51
N LEU A 35 -14.95 -18.63 -14.41
CA LEU A 35 -15.70 -17.55 -15.07
C LEU A 35 -16.80 -16.99 -14.16
N ARG A 36 -17.43 -17.85 -13.34
CA ARG A 36 -18.46 -17.44 -12.38
C ARG A 36 -18.41 -18.29 -11.12
N GLY A 37 -18.32 -17.64 -9.96
CA GLY A 37 -18.49 -18.29 -8.66
C GLY A 37 -19.96 -18.62 -8.40
N GLY A 38 -20.24 -19.85 -7.93
CA GLY A 38 -21.58 -20.24 -7.51
C GLY A 38 -22.00 -19.51 -6.24
N SER A 39 -23.27 -19.13 -6.13
CA SER A 39 -23.82 -18.50 -4.92
C SER A 39 -25.07 -19.24 -4.49
N ALA A 40 -25.13 -19.62 -3.22
CA ALA A 40 -26.24 -20.39 -2.65
C ALA A 40 -27.52 -19.56 -2.38
N GLY A 41 -27.44 -18.23 -2.51
CA GLY A 41 -28.55 -17.32 -2.20
C GLY A 41 -28.92 -17.34 -0.70
N ILE A 42 -29.80 -16.43 -0.30
CA ILE A 42 -30.42 -16.46 1.04
C ILE A 42 -31.67 -17.33 0.94
N PHE A 43 -31.76 -18.39 1.75
CA PHE A 43 -32.91 -19.31 1.80
C PHE A 43 -33.31 -19.96 0.45
N GLY A 44 -32.34 -20.26 -0.43
CA GLY A 44 -32.59 -20.96 -1.69
C GLY A 44 -33.17 -20.11 -2.81
N LEU A 45 -33.41 -18.82 -2.58
CA LEU A 45 -33.86 -17.87 -3.58
C LEU A 45 -32.65 -17.18 -4.24
N GLY A 46 -32.57 -17.24 -5.57
CA GLY A 46 -31.54 -16.55 -6.35
C GLY A 46 -30.21 -17.29 -6.50
N ALA A 47 -30.19 -18.62 -6.32
CA ALA A 47 -28.97 -19.41 -6.49
C ALA A 47 -28.42 -19.32 -7.92
N LYS A 48 -27.15 -18.94 -8.05
CA LYS A 48 -26.43 -18.85 -9.34
C LYS A 48 -25.46 -20.02 -9.44
N LYS A 49 -25.51 -20.75 -10.56
CA LYS A 49 -24.57 -21.86 -10.83
C LYS A 49 -23.16 -21.33 -11.04
N ALA A 50 -22.19 -22.08 -10.54
CA ALA A 50 -20.78 -21.89 -10.86
C ALA A 50 -20.52 -22.30 -12.30
N LEU A 51 -19.62 -21.58 -12.98
CA LEU A 51 -19.20 -21.88 -14.35
C LEU A 51 -17.68 -21.79 -14.45
N VAL A 52 -17.07 -22.88 -14.88
CA VAL A 52 -15.62 -23.07 -14.91
C VAL A 52 -15.21 -23.53 -16.30
N ARG A 53 -14.16 -22.95 -16.86
CA ARG A 53 -13.59 -23.33 -18.16
C ARG A 53 -12.27 -24.05 -17.91
N VAL A 54 -12.11 -25.23 -18.51
CA VAL A 54 -10.99 -26.14 -18.21
C VAL A 54 -10.32 -26.63 -19.49
N ARG A 55 -8.99 -26.74 -19.46
CA ARG A 55 -8.17 -27.45 -20.47
C ARG A 55 -7.09 -28.30 -19.80
N LYS A 56 -6.56 -29.30 -20.50
CA LYS A 56 -5.37 -30.04 -20.04
C LYS A 56 -4.13 -29.15 -20.13
N ARG A 57 -3.36 -29.10 -19.05
CA ARG A 57 -2.05 -28.43 -19.00
C ARG A 57 -1.03 -29.37 -19.66
N ILE A 58 -0.52 -28.99 -20.83
CA ILE A 58 0.56 -29.72 -21.49
C ILE A 58 1.86 -29.36 -20.76
N LEU A 59 2.50 -30.34 -20.10
CA LEU A 59 3.86 -30.20 -19.58
C LEU A 59 4.82 -30.66 -20.68
N GLU A 60 5.28 -29.71 -21.50
CA GLU A 60 6.33 -29.93 -22.49
C GLU A 60 7.70 -29.75 -21.84
N SER A 61 8.44 -30.87 -21.75
CA SER A 61 9.86 -30.93 -21.48
C SER A 61 10.66 -30.46 -22.70
N SER A 62 11.54 -29.47 -22.49
CA SER A 62 12.77 -29.13 -23.24
C SER A 62 12.74 -29.22 -24.78
N THR A 63 12.81 -28.06 -25.46
CA THR A 63 13.83 -27.71 -26.49
C THR A 63 13.49 -26.36 -27.15
N THR A 64 14.47 -25.44 -27.16
CA THR A 64 14.57 -24.24 -28.02
C THR A 64 15.78 -24.50 -28.95
N PRO A 65 15.77 -24.16 -30.26
CA PRO A 65 15.99 -22.79 -30.80
C PRO A 65 14.97 -22.40 -31.91
N GLU A 66 14.42 -21.17 -31.95
CA GLU A 66 14.92 -19.92 -32.58
C GLU A 66 14.96 -19.95 -34.15
N PRO A 67 14.88 -18.80 -34.87
CA PRO A 67 13.75 -17.88 -35.10
C PRO A 67 13.37 -17.77 -36.60
N GLU A 68 12.13 -17.39 -36.97
CA GLU A 68 11.90 -16.72 -38.27
C GLU A 68 10.56 -15.96 -38.42
N GLN A 69 10.71 -14.64 -38.59
CA GLN A 69 10.01 -13.73 -39.52
C GLN A 69 8.48 -13.53 -39.51
N VAL A 70 8.13 -12.25 -39.29
CA VAL A 70 6.88 -11.56 -39.64
C VAL A 70 6.69 -11.50 -41.17
N PRO A 71 5.45 -11.56 -41.69
CA PRO A 71 4.94 -10.36 -42.33
C PRO A 71 3.45 -10.03 -42.12
N LEU A 72 3.21 -8.73 -42.26
CA LEU A 72 1.94 -8.00 -42.25
C LEU A 72 0.82 -8.64 -43.07
N THR A 73 -0.40 -8.61 -42.54
CA THR A 73 -1.60 -8.28 -43.35
C THR A 73 -2.66 -7.55 -42.50
N ARG A 74 -2.94 -6.35 -42.99
CA ARG A 74 -4.02 -5.38 -42.77
C ARG A 74 -5.41 -5.96 -42.48
N ALA A 75 -6.10 -5.40 -41.48
CA ALA A 75 -7.53 -5.06 -41.55
C ALA A 75 -7.93 -4.13 -40.38
N GLU A 76 -8.16 -2.87 -40.71
CA GLU A 76 -9.07 -1.97 -39.98
C GLU A 76 -10.49 -2.58 -39.95
N PRO A 77 -11.26 -2.33 -38.87
CA PRO A 77 -12.33 -1.35 -39.07
C PRO A 77 -12.58 -0.41 -37.88
N GLU A 78 -13.02 0.79 -38.24
CA GLU A 78 -13.63 1.82 -37.40
C GLU A 78 -14.80 1.32 -36.53
N ALA A 79 -14.93 1.84 -35.30
CA ALA A 79 -16.23 2.23 -34.72
C ALA A 79 -16.11 3.10 -33.46
N LYS A 80 -16.42 4.40 -33.65
CA LYS A 80 -17.10 5.42 -32.81
C LYS A 80 -16.79 5.57 -31.29
N PRO A 81 -16.62 6.82 -30.80
CA PRO A 81 -16.41 7.11 -29.38
C PRO A 81 -17.72 7.09 -28.60
N VAL A 82 -17.72 6.44 -27.45
CA VAL A 82 -18.82 6.47 -26.46
C VAL A 82 -18.47 7.55 -25.41
N PRO A 83 -19.33 8.56 -25.15
CA PRO A 83 -19.07 9.58 -24.15
C PRO A 83 -19.22 9.03 -22.72
N PRO A 84 -18.47 9.54 -21.72
CA PRO A 84 -18.60 9.10 -20.34
C PRO A 84 -19.93 9.57 -19.72
N PRO A 85 -20.59 8.76 -18.86
CA PRO A 85 -21.84 9.15 -18.24
C PRO A 85 -21.61 10.19 -17.13
N ALA A 86 -22.47 11.21 -17.15
CA ALA A 86 -22.56 12.23 -16.12
C ALA A 86 -23.03 11.62 -14.78
N VAL A 87 -22.25 11.80 -13.72
CA VAL A 87 -22.67 11.49 -12.35
C VAL A 87 -23.08 12.80 -11.68
N GLN A 88 -24.36 12.87 -11.30
CA GLN A 88 -24.95 14.00 -10.58
C GLN A 88 -24.39 14.07 -9.15
N PRO A 89 -24.17 15.26 -8.56
CA PRO A 89 -23.72 15.39 -7.18
C PRO A 89 -24.84 15.04 -6.20
N VAL A 90 -24.63 14.03 -5.35
CA VAL A 90 -25.47 13.79 -4.17
C VAL A 90 -25.03 14.72 -3.04
N GLU A 91 -25.97 15.55 -2.60
CA GLU A 91 -25.84 16.52 -1.52
C GLU A 91 -25.89 15.82 -0.16
N ILE A 92 -24.76 15.78 0.56
CA ILE A 92 -24.72 15.29 1.95
C ILE A 92 -24.62 16.51 2.87
N LYS A 93 -25.69 16.76 3.63
CA LYS A 93 -25.74 17.74 4.73
C LYS A 93 -24.67 17.41 5.78
N PRO A 94 -23.81 18.35 6.19
CA PRO A 94 -22.92 18.13 7.33
C PRO A 94 -23.66 18.38 8.65
N ALA A 95 -23.70 17.37 9.52
CA ALA A 95 -23.98 17.53 10.94
C ALA A 95 -22.72 18.10 11.66
N PRO A 96 -22.86 18.81 12.80
CA PRO A 96 -21.84 19.70 13.31
C PRO A 96 -20.74 18.97 14.09
N LEU A 97 -19.48 19.37 13.87
CA LEU A 97 -18.36 19.05 14.75
C LEU A 97 -18.44 19.91 16.03
N PRO A 98 -18.20 19.34 17.23
CA PRO A 98 -17.97 20.13 18.43
C PRO A 98 -16.60 20.82 18.38
N SER A 99 -16.51 21.92 19.13
CA SER A 99 -15.51 22.99 19.04
C SER A 99 -14.73 23.11 20.35
N ILE A 100 -13.41 23.39 20.22
CA ILE A 100 -12.51 24.11 21.17
C ILE A 100 -11.96 23.16 22.29
N GLU A 101 -10.66 23.07 22.62
CA GLU A 101 -9.63 24.09 22.92
C GLU A 101 -8.17 23.70 22.53
N PRO A 102 -7.24 24.68 22.49
CA PRO A 102 -5.88 24.50 22.00
C PRO A 102 -4.88 24.25 23.15
N GLU A 103 -4.22 23.09 23.14
CA GLU A 103 -3.03 22.90 23.97
C GLU A 103 -1.74 23.15 23.19
N ALA A 104 -0.81 23.71 23.94
CA ALA A 104 0.32 24.47 23.48
C ALA A 104 1.44 23.63 22.86
N LEU A 105 2.12 24.32 21.95
CA LEU A 105 3.49 24.17 21.53
C LEU A 105 4.42 23.64 22.66
N HIS A 106 4.84 22.38 22.56
CA HIS A 106 6.07 21.90 23.17
C HIS A 106 7.04 21.45 22.08
N THR A 107 8.08 22.29 21.91
CA THR A 107 9.33 21.95 21.27
C THR A 107 10.08 20.93 22.12
N SER A 108 10.40 19.79 21.53
CA SER A 108 11.53 18.95 21.93
C SER A 108 12.02 18.19 20.70
N GLU A 109 13.16 18.60 20.16
CA GLU A 109 14.10 17.63 19.56
C GLU A 109 14.77 16.91 20.75
N PRO A 110 15.01 15.57 20.66
CA PRO A 110 16.15 15.08 19.90
C PRO A 110 15.96 13.73 19.17
N ASP A 111 16.87 13.51 18.20
CA ASP A 111 17.59 12.29 17.82
C ASP A 111 16.94 10.91 17.55
N VAL A 112 17.47 10.34 16.45
CA VAL A 112 17.69 8.93 16.03
C VAL A 112 16.54 7.96 15.69
N LEU A 113 16.66 7.46 14.45
CA LEU A 113 16.25 6.15 13.90
C LEU A 113 15.36 5.24 14.77
N ASP A 114 14.13 4.99 14.33
CA ASP A 114 13.60 3.68 13.88
C ASP A 114 12.07 3.81 13.80
N ASP A 115 11.51 3.95 12.60
CA ASP A 115 10.05 3.96 12.41
C ASP A 115 9.75 3.38 11.01
N LEU A 116 10.11 2.10 10.84
CA LEU A 116 9.59 1.28 9.75
C LEU A 116 8.51 0.34 10.30
N ASP A 117 7.29 0.88 10.30
CA ASP A 117 6.00 0.21 10.10
C ASP A 117 5.70 -1.07 10.90
N ASP A 118 5.15 -0.87 12.10
CA ASP A 118 3.75 -1.15 12.50
C ASP A 118 3.10 -2.46 12.00
N PHE A 119 3.87 -3.55 12.00
CA PHE A 119 3.41 -4.93 12.10
C PHE A 119 4.12 -5.60 13.28
N ASP A 120 3.90 -5.06 14.49
CA ASP A 120 4.26 -5.75 15.73
C ASP A 120 3.06 -5.79 16.68
N GLU A 121 2.29 -6.87 16.59
CA GLU A 121 1.68 -7.46 17.77
C GLU A 121 2.45 -8.76 18.05
N GLY A 122 3.64 -8.65 18.65
CA GLY A 122 4.41 -9.83 19.04
C GLY A 122 5.87 -9.60 19.46
N GLU A 123 6.05 -9.03 20.65
CA GLU A 123 7.28 -9.07 21.47
C GLU A 123 8.46 -8.15 21.06
N ASP A 124 8.28 -6.83 21.15
CA ASP A 124 9.41 -5.89 21.27
C ASP A 124 9.97 -5.86 22.71
N SER A 125 11.11 -6.52 22.91
CA SER A 125 12.07 -6.15 23.96
C SER A 125 13.32 -5.58 23.29
N PRO A 126 13.82 -4.39 23.69
CA PRO A 126 14.97 -3.77 23.06
C PRO A 126 16.21 -4.62 23.35
N HIS A 127 16.58 -5.46 22.39
CA HIS A 127 17.81 -6.25 22.48
C HIS A 127 18.97 -5.28 22.27
N THR A 128 19.61 -4.84 23.34
CA THR A 128 20.95 -4.24 23.29
C THR A 128 21.90 -5.26 22.62
N ILE A 129 22.19 -5.06 21.34
CA ILE A 129 23.08 -5.95 20.58
C ILE A 129 24.51 -5.64 21.02
N ALA A 130 25.14 -6.57 21.74
CA ALA A 130 26.57 -6.48 22.04
C ALA A 130 27.38 -6.39 20.74
N PRO A 131 28.51 -5.65 20.71
CA PRO A 131 29.30 -5.48 19.50
C PRO A 131 29.75 -6.85 18.96
N MET A 132 29.30 -7.18 17.75
CA MET A 132 29.63 -8.44 17.06
C MET A 132 31.12 -8.47 16.66
N SER A 133 31.76 -9.65 16.80
CA SER A 133 33.12 -9.90 16.32
C SER A 133 33.21 -9.69 14.80
N ALA A 134 34.40 -9.35 14.30
CA ALA A 134 34.63 -9.20 12.85
C ALA A 134 34.37 -10.51 12.08
N GLU A 135 34.64 -11.65 12.72
CA GLU A 135 34.38 -12.98 12.15
C GLU A 135 32.86 -13.24 12.02
N ASP A 136 32.10 -12.94 13.07
CA ASP A 136 30.63 -13.08 13.06
C ASP A 136 29.98 -12.20 11.98
N LYS A 137 30.52 -10.99 11.77
CA LYS A 137 30.04 -10.08 10.71
C LYS A 137 30.23 -10.67 9.32
N ALA A 138 31.36 -11.29 9.05
CA ALA A 138 31.65 -11.90 7.74
C ALA A 138 30.79 -13.16 7.49
N SER A 139 30.60 -14.00 8.51
CA SER A 139 29.70 -15.15 8.42
C SER A 139 28.25 -14.72 8.22
N LEU A 140 27.81 -13.68 8.92
CA LEU A 140 26.46 -13.13 8.79
C LEU A 140 26.24 -12.50 7.41
N GLU A 141 27.21 -11.74 6.90
CA GLU A 141 27.14 -11.18 5.55
C GLU A 141 26.96 -12.28 4.49
N THR A 142 27.72 -13.37 4.63
CA THR A 142 27.65 -14.53 3.74
C THR A 142 26.28 -15.19 3.81
N ALA A 143 25.76 -15.42 5.01
CA ALA A 143 24.44 -16.01 5.22
C ALA A 143 23.31 -15.14 4.65
N VAL A 144 23.35 -13.82 4.90
CA VAL A 144 22.37 -12.87 4.34
C VAL A 144 22.43 -12.87 2.82
N ARG A 145 23.64 -12.84 2.25
CA ARG A 145 23.84 -12.86 0.80
C ARG A 145 23.27 -14.13 0.16
N GLU A 146 23.44 -15.28 0.81
CA GLU A 146 22.89 -16.56 0.34
C GLU A 146 21.36 -16.57 0.40
N VAL A 147 20.77 -16.18 1.54
CA VAL A 147 19.32 -16.10 1.69
C VAL A 147 18.71 -15.15 0.67
N MET A 148 19.28 -13.96 0.50
CA MET A 148 18.79 -12.97 -0.46
C MET A 148 18.93 -13.47 -1.90
N ARG A 149 20.03 -14.15 -2.24
CA ARG A 149 20.21 -14.78 -3.56
C ARG A 149 19.10 -15.80 -3.84
N ASN A 150 18.80 -16.67 -2.88
CA ASN A 150 17.77 -17.70 -3.04
C ASN A 150 16.36 -17.10 -3.17
N LEU A 151 16.07 -16.03 -2.42
CA LEU A 151 14.78 -15.32 -2.50
C LEU A 151 14.60 -14.57 -3.83
N LEU A 152 15.69 -14.01 -4.37
CA LEU A 152 15.67 -13.17 -5.57
C LEU A 152 15.82 -13.94 -6.88
N GLN A 153 16.44 -15.12 -6.85
CA GLN A 153 16.65 -15.98 -8.03
C GLN A 153 15.41 -16.16 -8.92
N PRO A 154 14.19 -16.42 -8.39
CA PRO A 154 13.00 -16.57 -9.23
C PRO A 154 12.42 -15.25 -9.77
N ILE A 155 12.82 -14.10 -9.23
CA ILE A 155 12.27 -12.77 -9.58
C ILE A 155 13.21 -12.02 -10.53
N CYS A 156 14.50 -12.01 -10.21
CA CYS A 156 15.53 -11.25 -10.91
C CYS A 156 16.84 -12.06 -10.92
N PRO A 157 17.00 -12.99 -11.88
CA PRO A 157 18.21 -13.78 -12.00
C PRO A 157 19.38 -12.88 -12.42
N GLY A 158 20.45 -12.86 -11.62
CA GLY A 158 21.68 -12.12 -11.93
C GLY A 158 21.83 -10.75 -11.28
N SER A 159 20.90 -10.34 -10.42
CA SER A 159 21.01 -9.06 -9.71
C SER A 159 22.26 -8.98 -8.83
N ILE A 160 22.90 -7.81 -8.84
CA ILE A 160 24.09 -7.55 -8.02
C ILE A 160 23.62 -7.14 -6.62
N LEU A 161 24.13 -7.83 -5.60
CA LEU A 161 23.79 -7.58 -4.20
C LEU A 161 24.98 -6.96 -3.48
N THR A 162 24.77 -5.76 -2.94
CA THR A 162 25.72 -5.11 -2.04
C THR A 162 25.18 -5.19 -0.62
N VAL A 163 25.92 -5.85 0.27
CA VAL A 163 25.52 -6.03 1.68
C VAL A 163 26.46 -5.20 2.56
N HIS A 164 25.88 -4.33 3.38
CA HIS A 164 26.59 -3.55 4.39
C HIS A 164 26.10 -3.93 5.77
N VAL A 165 26.96 -4.58 6.55
CA VAL A 165 26.66 -5.01 7.91
C VAL A 165 27.06 -3.91 8.90
N HIS A 166 26.08 -3.25 9.51
CA HIS A 166 26.29 -2.38 10.67
C HIS A 166 25.94 -3.12 11.97
N THR A 167 26.18 -2.48 13.12
CA THR A 167 25.93 -3.07 14.45
C THR A 167 24.45 -3.38 14.72
N GLU A 168 23.54 -2.55 14.22
CA GLU A 168 22.10 -2.66 14.51
C GLU A 168 21.25 -2.96 13.26
N VAL A 169 21.76 -2.65 12.07
CA VAL A 169 21.04 -2.80 10.81
C VAL A 169 21.94 -3.37 9.73
N ILE A 170 21.45 -4.37 9.00
CA ILE A 170 22.09 -4.88 7.79
C ILE A 170 21.38 -4.25 6.59
N ARG A 171 22.11 -3.44 5.83
CA ARG A 171 21.57 -2.83 4.60
C ARG A 171 21.93 -3.70 3.42
N VAL A 172 20.91 -4.12 2.68
CA VAL A 172 21.07 -4.88 1.43
C VAL A 172 20.58 -3.99 0.29
N HIS A 173 21.48 -3.68 -0.63
CA HIS A 173 21.17 -2.93 -1.84
C HIS A 173 21.16 -3.89 -3.03
N ILE A 174 20.07 -3.85 -3.78
CA ILE A 174 19.90 -4.59 -5.03
C ILE A 174 20.18 -3.61 -6.18
N ALA A 175 21.30 -3.83 -6.86
CA ALA A 175 21.67 -3.11 -8.07
C ALA A 175 21.19 -3.90 -9.28
N ASP A 176 20.00 -3.56 -9.75
CA ASP A 176 19.37 -4.13 -10.95
C ASP A 176 18.34 -3.13 -11.49
N ASP A 177 18.78 -2.23 -12.37
CA ASP A 177 17.91 -1.16 -12.88
C ASP A 177 16.79 -1.71 -13.77
N GLU A 178 17.06 -2.77 -14.53
CA GLU A 178 16.11 -3.38 -15.48
C GLU A 178 14.98 -4.13 -14.77
N ASN A 179 15.31 -4.92 -13.74
CA ASN A 179 14.33 -5.71 -12.99
C ASN A 179 13.93 -5.07 -11.65
N SER A 180 14.44 -3.88 -11.32
CA SER A 180 14.09 -3.15 -10.08
C SER A 180 12.58 -3.08 -9.86
N GLY A 181 11.80 -2.86 -10.92
CA GLY A 181 10.34 -2.80 -10.86
C GLY A 181 9.67 -4.08 -10.36
N LEU A 182 10.22 -5.26 -10.67
CA LEU A 182 9.71 -6.55 -10.22
C LEU A 182 9.97 -6.77 -8.73
N VAL A 183 11.17 -6.40 -8.28
CA VAL A 183 11.59 -6.51 -6.88
C VAL A 183 10.82 -5.55 -5.99
N ILE A 184 10.59 -4.31 -6.44
CA ILE A 184 9.81 -3.30 -5.73
C ILE A 184 8.35 -3.77 -5.64
N GLY A 185 7.79 -4.23 -6.76
CA GLY A 185 6.39 -4.61 -6.87
C GLY A 185 5.43 -3.43 -6.73
N ARG A 186 4.13 -3.73 -6.63
CA ARG A 186 3.10 -2.70 -6.54
C ARG A 186 3.18 -1.97 -5.19
N ASP A 187 3.31 -0.65 -5.22
CA ASP A 187 3.40 0.21 -4.04
C ASP A 187 4.50 -0.18 -3.03
N GLY A 188 5.48 -1.02 -3.44
CA GLY A 188 6.56 -1.50 -2.55
C GLY A 188 6.22 -2.77 -1.77
N HIS A 189 5.10 -3.44 -2.07
CA HIS A 189 4.70 -4.64 -1.33
C HIS A 189 5.66 -5.81 -1.50
N THR A 190 6.24 -5.99 -2.70
CA THR A 190 7.16 -7.12 -2.95
C THR A 190 8.46 -6.94 -2.19
N ILE A 191 9.07 -5.75 -2.25
CA ILE A 191 10.31 -5.47 -1.51
C ILE A 191 10.10 -5.56 0.01
N THR A 192 8.93 -5.12 0.49
CA THR A 192 8.55 -5.25 1.91
C THR A 192 8.39 -6.72 2.31
N ALA A 193 7.70 -7.53 1.49
CA ALA A 193 7.53 -8.96 1.75
C ALA A 193 8.88 -9.72 1.72
N LEU A 194 9.76 -9.38 0.77
CA LEU A 194 11.11 -9.95 0.70
C LEU A 194 11.93 -9.59 1.94
N GLN A 195 11.88 -8.33 2.38
CA GLN A 195 12.54 -7.89 3.60
C GLN A 195 12.02 -8.66 4.83
N TYR A 196 10.70 -8.84 4.94
CA TYR A 196 10.09 -9.61 6.03
C TYR A 196 10.56 -11.07 6.04
N LEU A 197 10.55 -11.73 4.87
CA LEU A 197 11.00 -13.12 4.75
C LEU A 197 12.49 -13.25 5.09
N ALA A 198 13.33 -12.36 4.58
CA ALA A 198 14.76 -12.35 4.88
C ALA A 198 15.02 -12.20 6.39
N ASN A 199 14.35 -11.24 7.04
CA ASN A 199 14.41 -11.06 8.49
C ASN A 199 13.99 -12.32 9.24
N ARG A 200 12.87 -12.93 8.85
CA ARG A 200 12.34 -14.12 9.53
C ARG A 200 13.22 -15.36 9.35
N ILE A 201 13.85 -15.52 8.19
CA ILE A 201 14.77 -16.62 7.90
C ILE A 201 16.06 -16.45 8.71
N ILE A 202 16.66 -15.26 8.68
CA ILE A 202 17.93 -15.00 9.36
C ILE A 202 17.75 -15.04 10.88
N ALA A 203 16.65 -14.50 11.43
CA ALA A 203 16.36 -14.55 12.87
C ALA A 203 16.24 -15.97 13.42
N LYS A 204 15.82 -16.95 12.60
CA LYS A 204 15.78 -18.37 13.00
C LYS A 204 17.16 -18.98 13.15
N THR A 205 18.11 -18.57 12.30
CA THR A 205 19.48 -19.12 12.28
C THR A 205 20.41 -18.34 13.20
N TRP A 206 20.15 -17.04 13.37
CA TRP A 206 20.96 -16.09 14.11
C TRP A 206 20.08 -15.30 15.09
N PRO A 207 19.88 -15.78 16.33
CA PRO A 207 18.97 -15.14 17.30
C PRO A 207 19.34 -13.71 17.68
N ARG A 208 20.58 -13.28 17.41
CA ARG A 208 21.08 -11.92 17.63
C ARG A 208 21.38 -11.18 16.33
N SER A 209 20.78 -11.58 15.21
CA SER A 209 20.98 -10.88 13.96
C SER A 209 20.36 -9.47 14.02
N PRO A 210 21.08 -8.43 13.57
CA PRO A 210 20.52 -7.11 13.37
C PRO A 210 19.39 -7.11 12.33
N ARG A 211 18.52 -6.10 12.37
CA ARG A 211 17.39 -5.98 11.44
C ARG A 211 17.91 -5.77 10.00
N ILE A 212 17.37 -6.52 9.05
CA ILE A 212 17.71 -6.40 7.62
C ILE A 212 16.80 -5.34 6.99
N GLN A 213 17.41 -4.37 6.33
CA GLN A 213 16.74 -3.37 5.50
C GLN A 213 17.09 -3.62 4.03
N LEU A 214 16.07 -3.77 3.21
CA LEU A 214 16.21 -3.99 1.78
C LEU A 214 15.91 -2.70 1.01
N ASP A 215 16.75 -2.38 0.04
CA ASP A 215 16.50 -1.32 -0.92
C ASP A 215 16.87 -1.78 -2.34
N ALA A 216 16.10 -1.33 -3.33
CA ALA A 216 16.31 -1.66 -4.74
C ALA A 216 16.47 -0.35 -5.51
N GLY A 217 17.67 -0.12 -6.06
CA GLY A 217 18.02 1.15 -6.72
C GLY A 217 17.86 2.36 -5.78
N GLU A 218 17.05 3.33 -6.19
CA GLU A 218 16.72 4.56 -5.44
C GLU A 218 15.24 4.61 -5.04
N TYR A 219 14.62 3.44 -4.83
CA TYR A 219 13.16 3.35 -4.67
C TYR A 219 12.65 4.22 -3.53
N ARG A 220 13.26 4.16 -2.35
CA ARG A 220 12.83 4.92 -1.16
C ARG A 220 12.87 6.43 -1.41
N GLN A 221 13.94 6.92 -2.04
CA GLN A 221 14.10 8.33 -2.36
C GLN A 221 13.05 8.78 -3.39
N LYS A 222 12.91 8.03 -4.50
CA LYS A 222 11.93 8.32 -5.55
C LYS A 222 10.50 8.28 -5.02
N GLN A 223 10.19 7.35 -4.12
CA GLN A 223 8.87 7.23 -3.49
C GLN A 223 8.57 8.43 -2.59
N ALA A 224 9.55 8.88 -1.79
CA ALA A 224 9.40 10.05 -0.93
C ALA A 224 9.16 11.32 -1.78
N GLU A 225 9.96 11.54 -2.82
CA GLU A 225 9.78 12.68 -3.74
C GLU A 225 8.42 12.64 -4.46
N GLN A 226 7.98 11.47 -4.91
CA GLN A 226 6.67 11.31 -5.53
C GLN A 226 5.54 11.65 -4.54
N LEU A 227 5.66 11.20 -3.29
CA LEU A 227 4.66 11.44 -2.27
C LEU A 227 4.59 12.91 -1.85
N GLU A 228 5.73 13.58 -1.79
CA GLU A 228 5.83 15.03 -1.57
C GLU A 228 5.11 15.80 -2.69
N ARG A 229 5.36 15.47 -3.97
CA ARG A 229 4.64 16.09 -5.09
C ARG A 229 3.13 15.89 -5.00
N ILE A 230 2.68 14.69 -4.64
CA ILE A 230 1.25 14.39 -4.43
C ILE A 230 0.69 15.25 -3.29
N ALA A 231 1.42 15.37 -2.17
CA ALA A 231 1.00 16.17 -1.03
C ALA A 231 0.80 17.64 -1.40
N LEU A 232 1.73 18.22 -2.15
CA LEU A 232 1.64 19.60 -2.64
C LEU A 232 0.44 19.81 -3.57
N VAL A 233 0.18 18.88 -4.49
CA VAL A 233 -0.98 18.95 -5.37
C VAL A 233 -2.29 18.87 -4.57
N LEU A 234 -2.34 17.99 -3.56
CA LEU A 234 -3.51 17.86 -2.69
C LEU A 234 -3.71 19.08 -1.79
N SER A 235 -2.65 19.73 -1.32
CA SER A 235 -2.75 20.95 -0.52
C SER A 235 -3.31 22.11 -1.34
N GLU A 236 -2.83 22.30 -2.57
CA GLU A 236 -3.36 23.29 -3.50
C GLU A 236 -4.84 23.03 -3.83
N LYS A 237 -5.20 21.77 -4.05
CA LYS A 237 -6.60 21.38 -4.26
C LYS A 237 -7.46 21.64 -3.03
N ALA A 238 -6.95 21.38 -1.83
CA ALA A 238 -7.65 21.66 -0.57
C ALA A 238 -7.89 23.16 -0.39
N LYS A 239 -6.88 24.00 -0.65
CA LYS A 239 -7.00 25.47 -0.58
C LYS A 239 -8.01 26.02 -1.58
N LYS A 240 -7.94 25.59 -2.84
CA LYS A 240 -8.83 26.05 -3.92
C LYS A 240 -10.28 25.62 -3.71
N SER A 241 -10.50 24.37 -3.32
CA SER A 241 -11.85 23.83 -3.12
C SER A 241 -12.46 24.22 -1.77
N GLY A 242 -11.64 24.58 -0.78
CA GLY A 242 -12.07 24.74 0.61
C GLY A 242 -12.55 23.45 1.27
N LYS A 243 -12.35 22.29 0.63
CA LYS A 243 -12.76 20.96 1.11
C LYS A 243 -11.55 20.15 1.55
N VAL A 244 -11.72 19.35 2.61
CA VAL A 244 -10.71 18.41 3.10
C VAL A 244 -10.37 17.42 1.99
N GLN A 245 -9.07 17.22 1.75
CA GLN A 245 -8.56 16.18 0.86
C GLN A 245 -7.93 15.06 1.68
N SER A 246 -8.00 13.82 1.19
CA SER A 246 -7.38 12.67 1.85
C SER A 246 -6.41 11.97 0.92
N THR A 247 -5.28 11.51 1.45
CA THR A 247 -4.37 10.61 0.73
C THR A 247 -4.96 9.20 0.61
N LYS A 248 -4.31 8.34 -0.18
CA LYS A 248 -4.45 6.88 -0.03
C LYS A 248 -4.04 6.44 1.39
N PRO A 249 -4.38 5.21 1.82
CA PRO A 249 -3.75 4.63 3.01
C PRO A 249 -2.23 4.64 2.88
N LEU A 250 -1.55 5.05 3.95
CA LEU A 250 -0.11 5.26 3.98
C LEU A 250 0.46 4.74 5.29
N SER A 251 1.66 4.17 5.17
CA SER A 251 2.48 3.71 6.28
C SER A 251 2.88 4.88 7.21
N SER A 252 3.34 4.61 8.43
CA SER A 252 3.78 5.64 9.38
C SER A 252 4.87 6.54 8.78
N TYR A 253 5.86 5.92 8.13
CA TYR A 253 6.93 6.61 7.42
C TYR A 253 6.38 7.53 6.32
N HIS A 254 5.51 7.00 5.44
CA HIS A 254 4.93 7.80 4.35
C HIS A 254 4.03 8.94 4.86
N ARG A 255 3.27 8.72 5.93
CA ARG A 255 2.47 9.78 6.56
C ARG A 255 3.38 10.91 7.07
N ARG A 256 4.51 10.57 7.69
CA ARG A 256 5.51 11.55 8.15
C ARG A 256 6.06 12.38 6.97
N VAL A 257 6.38 11.75 5.84
CA VAL A 257 6.83 12.47 4.63
C VAL A 257 5.80 13.53 4.20
N VAL A 258 4.51 13.18 4.19
CA VAL A 258 3.42 14.15 3.86
C VAL A 258 3.33 15.26 4.90
N HIS A 259 3.40 14.93 6.20
CA HIS A 259 3.33 15.91 7.28
C HIS A 259 4.50 16.92 7.20
N VAL A 260 5.72 16.43 7.03
CA VAL A 260 6.94 17.25 6.91
C VAL A 260 6.89 18.12 5.65
N ALA A 261 6.51 17.55 4.50
CA ALA A 261 6.39 18.29 3.24
C ALA A 261 5.40 19.47 3.32
N LEU A 262 4.31 19.30 4.07
CA LEU A 262 3.25 20.32 4.21
C LEU A 262 3.40 21.21 5.46
N GLN A 263 4.36 20.93 6.34
CA GLN A 263 4.60 21.73 7.55
C GLN A 263 4.87 23.23 7.27
N PRO A 264 5.61 23.62 6.21
CA PRO A 264 5.83 25.03 5.89
C PRO A 264 4.56 25.76 5.40
N ASP A 265 3.55 25.03 4.93
CA ASP A 265 2.37 25.58 4.28
C ASP A 265 1.28 25.99 5.28
N ARG A 266 1.28 27.26 5.66
CA ARG A 266 0.29 27.83 6.61
C ARG A 266 -1.16 27.81 6.10
N GLY A 267 -1.41 27.49 4.82
CA GLY A 267 -2.74 27.42 4.24
C GLY A 267 -3.50 26.13 4.55
N VAL A 268 -2.82 25.10 5.06
CA VAL A 268 -3.38 23.79 5.34
C VAL A 268 -2.94 23.27 6.69
N GLN A 269 -3.72 22.36 7.26
CA GLN A 269 -3.37 21.55 8.42
C GLN A 269 -3.44 20.09 8.04
N THR A 270 -2.51 19.29 8.55
CA THR A 270 -2.45 17.86 8.28
C THR A 270 -2.81 17.07 9.53
N ARG A 271 -3.63 16.02 9.39
CA ARG A 271 -4.00 15.11 10.48
C ARG A 271 -4.09 13.69 9.96
N SER A 272 -3.47 12.73 10.66
CA SER A 272 -3.65 11.31 10.35
C SER A 272 -4.99 10.81 10.89
N LYS A 273 -5.77 10.06 10.10
CA LYS A 273 -7.04 9.43 10.52
C LYS A 273 -7.14 7.99 10.00
N GLY A 274 -7.76 7.12 10.79
CA GLY A 274 -7.94 5.70 10.51
C GLY A 274 -7.00 4.84 11.37
N ASP A 275 -7.18 3.52 11.27
CA ASP A 275 -6.49 2.54 12.10
C ASP A 275 -5.58 1.64 11.28
N GLY A 276 -4.41 1.32 11.87
CA GLY A 276 -3.35 0.48 11.30
C GLY A 276 -3.11 0.73 9.80
N PRO A 277 -3.23 -0.30 8.94
CA PRO A 277 -2.87 -0.22 7.52
C PRO A 277 -3.82 0.67 6.68
N LEU A 278 -4.98 1.05 7.22
CA LEU A 278 -5.96 1.90 6.53
C LEU A 278 -5.81 3.38 6.86
N LYS A 279 -4.85 3.71 7.74
CA LYS A 279 -4.56 5.06 8.20
C LYS A 279 -4.06 5.92 7.04
N ARG A 280 -4.58 7.15 6.96
CA ARG A 280 -4.32 8.10 5.87
C ARG A 280 -4.11 9.51 6.41
N VAL A 281 -3.53 10.40 5.61
CA VAL A 281 -3.39 11.82 5.96
C VAL A 281 -4.57 12.61 5.39
N LEU A 282 -5.23 13.36 6.26
CA LEU A 282 -6.22 14.37 5.91
C LEU A 282 -5.52 15.73 5.82
N ILE A 283 -5.73 16.43 4.71
CA ILE A 283 -5.24 17.78 4.44
C ILE A 283 -6.46 18.71 4.53
N VAL A 284 -6.52 19.47 5.60
CA VAL A 284 -7.62 20.36 5.96
C VAL A 284 -7.24 21.79 5.60
N PRO A 285 -8.00 22.49 4.74
CA PRO A 285 -7.70 23.89 4.43
C PRO A 285 -8.01 24.79 5.64
N VAL A 286 -7.11 25.71 5.97
CA VAL A 286 -7.31 26.67 7.04
C VAL A 286 -8.17 27.81 6.50
N LYS A 287 -9.42 27.93 6.99
CA LYS A 287 -10.27 29.08 6.67
C LYS A 287 -9.65 30.32 7.34
N ARG A 288 -9.15 31.28 6.55
CA ARG A 288 -8.79 32.60 7.07
C ARG A 288 -10.05 33.23 7.70
N HIS A 289 -10.03 33.39 9.02
CA HIS A 289 -11.07 34.12 9.72
C HIS A 289 -11.03 35.58 9.23
N LYS A 290 -12.11 36.07 8.62
CA LYS A 290 -12.22 37.50 8.26
C LYS A 290 -12.38 38.30 9.56
N PRO A 291 -11.46 39.22 9.92
CA PRO A 291 -11.69 40.12 11.04
C PRO A 291 -12.76 41.13 10.62
N GLY A 292 -14.01 40.95 11.05
CA GLY A 292 -15.06 41.90 10.66
C GLY A 292 -16.51 41.50 10.88
N GLN A 293 -16.85 40.72 11.92
CA GLN A 293 -18.23 40.67 12.43
C GLN A 293 -18.20 40.56 13.95
N ARG A 294 -17.74 41.64 14.62
CA ARG A 294 -18.10 41.83 16.03
C ARG A 294 -19.58 42.17 16.03
N ALA A 295 -20.41 41.18 16.37
CA ALA A 295 -21.82 41.35 16.62
C ALA A 295 -22.01 42.57 17.53
N THR A 296 -22.82 43.52 17.07
CA THR A 296 -23.28 44.66 17.85
C THR A 296 -23.86 44.14 19.16
N ARG A 297 -23.18 44.43 20.27
CA ARG A 297 -23.73 44.20 21.62
C ARG A 297 -25.03 45.00 21.71
N PRO A 298 -26.18 44.39 22.09
CA PRO A 298 -27.35 45.17 22.44
C PRO A 298 -26.98 46.03 23.65
N GLN A 299 -27.13 47.34 23.52
CA GLN A 299 -27.09 48.28 24.65
C GLN A 299 -28.26 47.88 25.57
N THR A 300 -27.96 47.28 26.72
CA THR A 300 -28.95 47.12 27.78
C THR A 300 -29.07 48.48 28.46
N ASN A 301 -30.14 49.18 28.13
CA ASN A 301 -30.51 50.44 28.74
C ASN A 301 -30.82 50.16 30.22
N SER A 302 -29.90 50.52 31.12
CA SER A 302 -30.19 50.57 32.56
C SER A 302 -30.89 51.89 32.85
N SER A 303 -32.22 51.90 32.74
CA SER A 303 -33.02 52.99 33.27
C SER A 303 -33.13 52.84 34.78
N THR A 304 -32.40 53.70 35.47
CA THR A 304 -32.57 54.19 36.83
C THR A 304 -34.03 54.15 37.34
N SER A 305 -34.24 53.62 38.54
CA SER A 305 -35.40 53.96 39.39
C SER A 305 -34.91 54.13 40.83
N PRO A 306 -35.08 55.32 41.44
CA PRO A 306 -34.89 55.54 42.87
C PRO A 306 -36.25 55.80 43.57
N ALA A 307 -36.59 55.04 44.61
CA ALA A 307 -37.58 55.40 45.64
C ALA A 307 -37.59 54.29 46.71
N LEU A 308 -37.13 54.53 47.95
CA LEU A 308 -37.85 55.15 49.09
C LEU A 308 -38.78 54.17 49.82
N GLN A 309 -38.42 53.88 51.10
CA GLN A 309 -39.22 53.66 52.34
C GLN A 309 -40.43 52.69 52.26
N GLU A 310 -40.69 51.78 53.20
CA GLU A 310 -40.60 51.79 54.67
C GLU A 310 -40.07 50.45 55.25
#